data_AF-M0P9A1-F1
#
_entry.id   AF-M0P9A1-F1
#
_cell.length_a   1.000
_cell.length_b   1.000
_cell.length_c   1.000
_cell.angle_alpha   90.00
_cell.angle_beta   90.00
_cell.angle_gamma   90.00
#
_symmetry.space_group_name_H-M   'P 1'
#
loop_
_entity.id
_entity.type
_entity.pdbx_description
1 polymer ?
#
loop_
_entity_poly.entity_id
_entity_poly.type
_entity_poly.pdbx_seq_one_letter_code
_entity_poly.pdbx_strand_id
1 'polypeptide(L)'
;MADKPSSGEILGIPYNFERPSLGRLLSSYWQPGKGMLVEKPFGIGYTLNLANWRSWAVLVVAGGLYYQQQQSGANAGSGASDDAEEADNGPVEVIVDDD
;
A
#
# COMPACT_ATOMS: atom_id res chain seq x y z
N MET A 1 9.05 -27.06 32.25
CA MET A 1 8.59 -25.68 32.02
C MET A 1 7.17 -25.79 31.48
N ALA A 2 6.21 -25.01 31.98
CA ALA A 2 4.88 -25.01 31.37
C ALA A 2 4.99 -24.39 29.98
N ASP A 3 4.67 -25.15 28.95
CA ASP A 3 4.69 -24.67 27.57
C ASP A 3 3.77 -23.44 27.46
N LYS A 4 4.32 -22.32 27.02
CA LYS A 4 3.51 -21.13 26.71
C LYS A 4 2.70 -21.44 25.46
N PRO A 5 1.41 -21.07 25.42
CA PRO A 5 0.59 -21.29 24.24
C PRO A 5 1.16 -20.51 23.05
N SER A 6 1.34 -21.20 21.92
CA SER A 6 1.89 -20.63 20.68
C SER A 6 0.90 -19.71 19.95
N SER A 7 -0.36 -19.66 20.36
CA SER A 7 -1.40 -18.79 19.81
C SER A 7 -2.37 -18.35 20.90
N GLY A 8 -3.09 -17.26 20.66
CA GLY A 8 -4.04 -16.70 21.63
C GLY A 8 -4.40 -15.25 21.32
N GLU A 9 -4.84 -14.53 22.34
CA GLU A 9 -5.24 -13.13 22.24
C GLU A 9 -4.62 -12.31 23.37
N ILE A 10 -4.12 -11.13 23.04
CA ILE A 10 -3.57 -10.17 24.01
C ILE A 10 -4.32 -8.85 23.79
N LEU A 11 -5.11 -8.42 24.79
CA LEU A 11 -5.85 -7.15 24.77
C LEU A 11 -6.81 -7.00 23.57
N GLY A 12 -7.50 -8.05 23.12
CA GLY A 12 -8.32 -7.97 21.91
C GLY A 12 -7.59 -8.35 20.62
N ILE A 13 -6.26 -8.42 20.64
CA ILE A 13 -5.43 -8.58 19.44
C ILE A 13 -4.97 -10.04 19.33
N PRO A 14 -5.31 -10.75 18.23
CA PRO A 14 -4.92 -12.14 18.05
C PRO A 14 -3.42 -12.24 17.79
N TYR A 15 -2.81 -13.33 18.26
CA TYR A 15 -1.45 -13.71 17.93
C TYR A 15 -1.36 -15.19 17.59
N ASN A 16 -0.46 -15.53 16.65
CA ASN A 16 -0.16 -16.90 16.28
C ASN A 16 1.33 -17.04 15.91
N PHE A 17 2.08 -17.80 16.69
CA PHE A 17 3.50 -18.09 16.47
C PHE A 17 3.75 -19.56 16.07
N GLU A 18 2.71 -20.27 15.61
CA GLU A 18 2.89 -21.57 14.95
C GLU A 18 3.75 -21.43 13.69
N ARG A 19 4.41 -22.52 13.30
CA ARG A 19 5.31 -22.52 12.15
C ARG A 19 4.55 -22.05 10.89
N PRO A 20 5.00 -20.99 10.21
CA PRO A 20 4.29 -20.47 9.04
C PRO A 20 4.36 -21.47 7.88
N SER A 21 3.30 -21.50 7.09
CA SER A 21 3.28 -22.21 5.81
C SER A 21 2.69 -21.32 4.72
N LEU A 22 3.21 -21.46 3.50
CA LEU A 22 2.75 -20.66 2.35
C LEU A 22 1.25 -20.84 2.10
N GLY A 23 0.75 -22.07 2.25
CA GLY A 23 -0.68 -22.38 2.10
C GLY A 23 -1.54 -21.66 3.13
N ARG A 24 -1.13 -21.61 4.41
CA ARG A 24 -1.85 -20.87 5.46
C ARG A 24 -1.80 -19.35 5.24
N LEU A 25 -0.70 -18.84 4.68
CA LEU A 25 -0.60 -17.44 4.30
C LEU A 25 -1.60 -17.10 3.19
N LEU A 26 -1.59 -17.82 2.07
CA LEU A 26 -2.50 -17.57 0.95
C LEU A 26 -3.97 -17.75 1.34
N SER A 27 -4.30 -18.77 2.14
CA SER A 27 -5.66 -18.99 2.62
C SER A 27 -6.13 -17.90 3.58
N SER A 28 -5.22 -17.21 4.27
CA SER A 28 -5.60 -16.04 5.09
C SER A 28 -6.05 -14.85 4.27
N TYR A 29 -5.49 -14.67 3.07
CA TYR A 29 -5.91 -13.61 2.17
C TYR A 29 -7.22 -13.92 1.44
N TRP A 30 -7.65 -15.19 1.38
CA TRP A 30 -8.89 -15.56 0.68
C TRP A 30 -9.84 -16.38 1.55
N GLN A 31 -10.69 -15.69 2.33
CA GLN A 31 -11.65 -16.30 3.25
C GLN A 31 -13.10 -15.87 2.92
N PRO A 32 -13.79 -16.56 1.99
CA PRO A 32 -15.16 -16.20 1.62
C PRO A 32 -16.11 -16.28 2.82
N GLY A 33 -17.10 -15.39 2.86
CA GLY A 33 -18.08 -15.31 3.95
C GLY A 33 -17.61 -14.61 5.23
N LYS A 34 -16.31 -14.24 5.33
CA LYS A 34 -15.78 -13.46 6.45
C LYS A 34 -15.70 -11.95 6.14
N GLY A 35 -15.46 -11.17 7.19
CA GLY A 35 -15.26 -9.72 7.10
C GLY A 35 -14.01 -9.32 6.30
N MET A 36 -13.81 -8.00 6.15
CA MET A 36 -12.68 -7.39 5.43
C MET A 36 -11.35 -7.61 6.14
N LEU A 37 -11.33 -7.55 7.47
CA LEU A 37 -10.16 -7.84 8.30
C LEU A 37 -10.32 -9.24 8.89
N VAL A 38 -9.27 -10.05 8.75
CA VAL A 38 -9.20 -11.41 9.27
C VAL A 38 -7.91 -11.60 10.05
N GLU A 39 -7.88 -12.54 10.97
CA GLU A 39 -6.72 -12.81 11.81
C GLU A 39 -5.52 -13.21 10.95
N LYS A 40 -4.34 -12.69 11.30
CA LYS A 40 -3.11 -13.01 10.61
C LYS A 40 -2.72 -14.46 10.94
N PRO A 41 -2.36 -15.30 9.96
CA PRO A 41 -2.07 -16.72 10.19
C PRO A 41 -0.74 -16.94 10.92
N PHE A 42 0.11 -15.90 10.97
CA PHE A 42 1.36 -15.87 11.72
C PHE A 42 1.69 -14.43 12.15
N GLY A 43 2.23 -14.26 13.36
CA GLY A 43 2.53 -12.98 13.98
C GLY A 43 1.37 -12.46 14.82
N ILE A 44 1.22 -11.13 14.86
CA ILE A 44 0.24 -10.43 15.71
C ILE A 44 -0.68 -9.60 14.82
N GLY A 45 -1.98 -9.60 15.13
CA GLY A 45 -2.98 -8.72 14.53
C GLY A 45 -3.73 -9.31 13.34
N TYR A 46 -4.15 -8.41 12.44
CA TYR A 46 -5.07 -8.72 11.35
C TYR A 46 -4.40 -8.52 9.97
N THR A 47 -5.01 -9.12 8.95
CA THR A 47 -4.68 -8.97 7.54
C THR A 47 -5.95 -8.71 6.72
N LEU A 48 -5.76 -8.33 5.46
CA LEU A 48 -6.85 -8.02 4.54
C LEU A 48 -7.37 -9.29 3.85
N ASN A 49 -8.68 -9.47 3.82
CA ASN A 49 -9.36 -10.58 3.15
C ASN A 49 -9.83 -10.20 1.75
N LEU A 50 -9.13 -10.64 0.71
CA LEU A 50 -9.44 -10.40 -0.70
C LEU A 50 -10.71 -11.11 -1.18
N ALA A 51 -11.24 -12.09 -0.43
CA ALA A 51 -12.54 -12.68 -0.75
C ALA A 51 -13.72 -11.74 -0.39
N ASN A 52 -13.47 -10.66 0.35
CA ASN A 52 -14.48 -9.65 0.67
C ASN A 52 -14.43 -8.49 -0.34
N TRP A 53 -15.57 -8.15 -0.96
CA TRP A 53 -15.65 -7.09 -1.96
C TRP A 53 -15.23 -5.70 -1.42
N ARG A 54 -15.40 -5.44 -0.12
CA ARG A 54 -15.01 -4.17 0.51
C ARG A 54 -13.49 -3.99 0.51
N SER A 55 -12.74 -5.08 0.57
CA SER A 55 -11.27 -5.05 0.45
C SER A 55 -10.84 -4.48 -0.90
N TRP A 56 -11.54 -4.85 -1.98
CA TRP A 56 -11.24 -4.33 -3.32
C TRP A 56 -11.57 -2.84 -3.45
N ALA A 57 -12.66 -2.38 -2.84
CA ALA A 57 -12.97 -0.95 -2.80
C ALA A 57 -11.84 -0.16 -2.11
N VAL A 58 -11.34 -0.64 -0.97
CA VAL A 58 -10.21 -0.02 -0.27
C VAL A 58 -8.94 -0.02 -1.14
N LEU A 59 -8.64 -1.13 -1.81
CA LEU A 59 -7.48 -1.23 -2.70
C LEU A 59 -7.59 -0.26 -3.90
N VAL A 60 -8.77 -0.11 -4.48
CA VAL A 60 -9.01 0.85 -5.57
C VAL A 60 -8.83 2.28 -5.08
N VAL A 61 -9.39 2.64 -3.92
CA VAL A 61 -9.23 3.99 -3.35
C VAL A 61 -7.76 4.26 -3.02
N ALA A 62 -7.09 3.34 -2.33
CA ALA A 62 -5.67 3.48 -1.99
C ALA A 62 -4.80 3.57 -3.25
N GLY A 63 -5.06 2.74 -4.26
CA GLY A 63 -4.37 2.76 -5.55
C GLY A 63 -4.62 4.04 -6.35
N GLY A 64 -5.84 4.55 -6.34
CA GLY A 64 -6.20 5.82 -6.98
C GLY A 64 -5.51 7.01 -6.33
N LEU A 65 -5.48 7.08 -4.99
CA LEU A 65 -4.75 8.10 -4.25
C LEU A 65 -3.24 8.01 -4.48
N TYR A 66 -2.69 6.79 -4.52
CA TYR A 66 -1.28 6.57 -4.84
C TYR A 66 -0.94 7.05 -6.26
N TYR A 67 -1.77 6.74 -7.25
CA TYR A 67 -1.60 7.22 -8.63
C TYR A 67 -1.70 8.76 -8.71
N GLN A 68 -2.68 9.36 -8.03
CA GLN A 68 -2.83 10.81 -7.93
C GLN A 68 -1.59 11.47 -7.31
N GLN A 69 -1.02 10.87 -6.26
CA GLN A 69 0.21 11.33 -5.64
C GLN A 69 1.39 11.26 -6.62
N GLN A 70 1.53 10.15 -7.35
CA GLN A 70 2.57 9.97 -8.35
C GLN A 70 2.47 11.03 -9.46
N GLN A 71 1.25 11.31 -9.93
CA GLN A 71 1.01 12.30 -10.97
C GLN A 71 1.11 13.73 -10.47
N SER A 72 0.82 14.01 -9.20
CA SER A 72 1.08 15.32 -8.59
C SER A 72 2.58 15.58 -8.44
N GLY A 73 3.40 14.53 -8.27
CA GLY A 73 4.86 14.62 -8.34
C GLY A 73 5.40 14.74 -9.78
N ALA A 74 4.73 14.11 -10.76
CA ALA A 74 5.10 14.18 -12.18
C ALA A 74 4.62 15.46 -12.90
N ASN A 75 3.50 16.05 -12.46
CA ASN A 75 2.96 17.32 -12.97
C ASN A 75 3.76 18.54 -12.49
N ALA A 76 4.83 18.34 -11.70
CA ALA A 76 5.88 19.34 -11.56
C ALA A 76 6.74 19.50 -12.84
N GLY A 77 6.48 18.73 -13.91
CA GLY A 77 7.25 18.77 -15.15
C GLY A 77 6.48 18.58 -16.47
N SER A 78 5.14 18.53 -16.47
CA SER A 78 4.38 18.48 -17.73
C SER A 78 3.17 19.40 -17.67
N GLY A 79 3.39 20.65 -18.07
CA GLY A 79 2.31 21.59 -18.39
C GLY A 79 1.50 21.04 -19.56
N ALA A 80 0.26 20.63 -19.28
CA ALA A 80 -0.77 20.63 -20.29
C ALA A 80 -1.23 22.09 -20.45
N SER A 81 -0.66 22.78 -21.44
CA SER A 81 -1.15 24.05 -21.95
C SER A 81 -1.36 23.90 -23.45
N ASP A 82 -2.55 23.42 -23.82
CA ASP A 82 -3.14 23.87 -25.08
C ASP A 82 -3.55 25.33 -24.86
N ASP A 83 -3.02 26.19 -25.73
CA ASP A 83 -3.34 27.60 -25.93
C ASP A 83 -3.03 28.60 -24.79
N ALA A 84 -1.83 29.18 -24.84
CA ALA A 84 -1.63 30.61 -25.17
C ALA A 84 -0.26 31.13 -24.68
N GLU A 85 0.50 31.64 -25.65
CA GLU A 85 1.55 32.67 -25.54
C GLU A 85 2.97 32.24 -25.11
N GLU A 86 3.87 32.37 -26.08
CA GLU A 86 5.32 32.53 -25.94
C GLU A 86 5.67 33.55 -24.84
N ALA A 87 6.18 33.08 -23.70
CA ALA A 87 6.95 33.91 -22.78
C ALA A 87 8.02 33.08 -22.05
N ASP A 88 9.07 32.78 -22.80
CA ASP A 88 10.48 32.89 -22.38
C ASP A 88 10.82 32.49 -20.93
N ASN A 89 10.74 31.19 -20.62
CA ASN A 89 11.36 30.62 -19.43
C ASN A 89 12.11 29.32 -19.79
N GLY A 90 13.01 29.42 -20.77
CA GLY A 90 13.99 28.37 -21.06
C GLY A 90 15.05 28.28 -19.94
N PRO A 91 15.68 27.11 -19.74
CA PRO A 91 16.76 26.96 -18.78
C PRO A 91 17.91 27.92 -19.11
N VAL A 92 18.36 28.71 -18.13
CA VAL A 92 19.42 29.71 -18.29
C VAL A 92 20.76 29.00 -18.47
N GLU A 93 21.31 29.11 -19.67
CA GLU A 93 22.65 28.60 -19.97
C GLU A 93 23.71 29.54 -19.37
N VAL A 94 24.48 29.03 -18.42
CA VAL A 94 25.59 29.76 -17.79
C VAL A 94 26.85 29.49 -18.61
N ILE A 95 27.37 30.50 -19.29
CA ILE A 95 28.68 30.47 -19.93
C ILE A 95 29.71 30.79 -18.85
N VAL A 96 30.69 29.91 -18.67
CA VAL A 96 31.85 30.15 -17.80
C VAL A 96 33.00 30.57 -18.71
N ASP A 97 33.49 31.80 -18.53
CA ASP A 97 34.73 32.23 -19.18
C ASP A 97 35.92 31.69 -18.38
N ASP A 98 36.77 30.89 -19.03
CA ASP A 98 38.02 30.36 -18.48
C ASP A 98 39.16 31.36 -18.77
N ASP A 99 39.64 32.06 -17.72
CA ASP A 99 40.90 32.83 -17.70
C ASP A 99 42.07 31.99 -17.14
#